data_AF-A0A3N5YMQ8-F1
#
_entry.id   AF-A0A3N5YMQ8-F1
#
_cell.length_a   1.000
_cell.length_b   1.000
_cell.length_c   1.000
_cell.angle_alpha   90.00
_cell.angle_beta   90.00
_cell.angle_gamma   90.00
#
_symmetry.space_group_name_H-M   'P 1'
#
loop_
_entity.id
_entity.type
_entity.pdbx_description
1 polymer ?
#
loop_
_entity_poly.entity_id
_entity_poly.type
_entity_poly.pdbx_seq_one_letter_code
_entity_poly.pdbx_strand_id
1 'polypeptide(L)'
;MPRMYLRFFMLNYHPFKPSAGGGALFIGRPQAEALAHLRYALDEGDGFTVITGERGGGKTTICRAFIERPDPNTAVAFLSAPVRSPVELLRRVNAAFLIPADDATLKGLIDPLNDFLMR
;
A
#
# COMPACT_ATOMS: atom_id res chain seq x y z
N MET A 1 18.97 13.54 -13.62
CA MET A 1 20.16 12.70 -13.86
C MET A 1 20.27 12.42 -15.36
N PRO A 2 21.36 12.83 -16.04
CA PRO A 2 21.58 12.56 -17.47
C PRO A 2 21.64 11.06 -17.82
N ARG A 3 21.22 10.65 -19.03
CA ARG A 3 21.36 9.28 -19.58
C ARG A 3 22.80 8.76 -19.60
N MET A 4 23.78 9.66 -19.54
CA MET A 4 25.22 9.34 -19.46
C MET A 4 25.55 8.52 -18.20
N TYR A 5 24.97 8.87 -17.04
CA TYR A 5 25.22 8.15 -15.79
C TYR A 5 24.67 6.72 -15.80
N LEU A 6 23.50 6.51 -16.42
CA LEU A 6 22.93 5.17 -16.56
C LEU A 6 23.83 4.25 -17.37
N ARG A 7 24.42 4.76 -18.46
CA ARG A 7 25.37 3.98 -19.27
C ARG A 7 26.68 3.72 -18.55
N PHE A 8 27.23 4.73 -17.87
CA PHE A 8 28.49 4.58 -17.13
C PHE A 8 28.37 3.52 -16.01
N PHE A 9 27.26 3.52 -15.26
CA PHE A 9 27.01 2.57 -14.17
C PHE A 9 26.27 1.30 -14.59
N MET A 10 26.05 1.09 -15.89
CA MET A 10 25.29 -0.05 -16.44
C MET A 10 23.89 -0.25 -15.79
N LEU A 11 23.21 0.85 -15.51
CA LEU A 11 21.87 0.85 -14.88
C LEU A 11 20.77 0.96 -15.93
N ASN A 12 19.74 0.13 -15.80
CA ASN A 12 18.57 0.14 -16.69
C ASN A 12 17.58 1.28 -16.37
N TYR A 13 17.65 1.85 -15.17
CA TYR A 13 16.77 2.94 -14.71
C TYR A 13 17.48 3.80 -13.66
N HIS A 14 16.95 5.00 -13.42
CA HIS A 14 17.50 5.91 -12.41
C HIS A 14 17.29 5.35 -10.99
N PRO A 15 18.36 5.07 -10.23
CA PRO A 15 18.28 4.31 -8.98
C PRO A 15 17.73 5.11 -7.79
N PHE A 16 17.78 6.45 -7.84
CA PHE A 16 17.40 7.33 -6.73
C PHE A 16 16.13 8.14 -7.02
N LYS A 17 15.20 7.59 -7.81
CA LYS A 17 13.90 8.24 -8.01
C LYS A 17 13.11 8.19 -6.69
N PRO A 18 12.52 9.31 -6.23
CA PRO A 18 11.66 9.32 -5.04
C PRO A 18 10.41 8.44 -5.19
N SER A 19 10.03 8.10 -6.42
CA SER A 19 8.94 7.17 -6.70
C SER A 19 9.44 5.74 -6.55
N ALA A 20 8.79 4.96 -5.68
CA ALA A 20 8.98 3.52 -5.47
C ALA A 20 8.56 2.64 -6.68
N GLY A 21 8.76 3.13 -7.90
CA GLY A 21 8.55 2.42 -9.15
C GLY A 21 9.89 1.93 -9.69
N GLY A 22 10.36 0.81 -9.15
CA GLY A 22 11.48 0.07 -9.68
C GLY A 22 11.46 -1.30 -9.01
N GLY A 23 11.28 -2.36 -9.78
CA GLY A 23 11.12 -3.75 -9.28
C GLY A 23 12.33 -4.35 -8.55
N ALA A 24 13.21 -3.51 -8.00
CA ALA A 24 14.28 -3.91 -7.12
C ALA A 24 13.88 -3.60 -5.67
N LEU A 25 13.30 -4.60 -5.01
CA LEU A 25 13.08 -4.58 -3.57
C LEU A 25 14.14 -5.47 -2.91
N PHE A 26 14.95 -4.88 -2.05
CA PHE A 26 15.82 -5.66 -1.17
C PHE A 26 15.07 -5.96 0.14
N ILE A 27 14.77 -7.25 0.36
CA ILE A 27 14.16 -7.73 1.59
C ILE A 27 15.25 -8.39 2.43
N GLY A 28 15.73 -7.69 3.46
CA GLY A 28 16.58 -8.28 4.49
C GLY A 28 15.78 -9.13 5.47
N ARG A 29 16.47 -9.81 6.39
CA ARG A 29 15.84 -10.71 7.37
C ARG A 29 14.76 -10.02 8.23
N PRO A 30 14.98 -8.82 8.82
CA PRO A 30 13.93 -8.15 9.59
C PRO A 30 12.70 -7.78 8.76
N GLN A 31 12.90 -7.41 7.49
CA GLN A 31 11.80 -7.09 6.58
C GLN A 31 11.01 -8.33 6.19
N ALA A 32 11.69 -9.47 6.02
CA ALA A 32 11.04 -10.76 5.74
C ALA A 32 10.19 -11.23 6.93
N GLU A 33 10.70 -11.09 8.15
CA GLU A 33 9.96 -11.40 9.39
C GLU A 33 8.71 -10.50 9.52
N ALA A 34 8.84 -9.19 9.29
CA ALA A 34 7.70 -8.27 9.29
C ALA A 34 6.64 -8.62 8.23
N LEU A 35 7.06 -9.01 7.02
CA LEU A 35 6.13 -9.47 5.97
C LEU A 35 5.41 -10.77 6.36
N ALA A 36 6.13 -11.72 6.97
CA ALA A 36 5.53 -12.96 7.45
C ALA A 36 4.46 -12.69 8.52
N HIS A 37 4.73 -11.78 9.46
CA HIS A 37 3.76 -11.37 10.47
C HIS A 37 2.53 -10.68 9.87
N LEU A 38 2.70 -9.81 8.87
CA LEU A 38 1.56 -9.20 8.17
C LEU A 38 0.67 -10.24 7.48
N ARG A 39 1.27 -11.26 6.86
CA ARG A 39 0.53 -12.35 6.20
C ARG A 39 -0.22 -13.19 7.21
N TYR A 40 0.45 -13.56 8.30
CA TYR A 40 -0.18 -14.31 9.38
C TYR A 40 -1.38 -13.55 9.98
N ALA A 41 -1.23 -12.24 10.22
CA ALA A 41 -2.32 -11.41 10.75
C ALA A 41 -3.52 -11.32 9.79
N LEU A 42 -3.26 -11.27 8.47
CA LEU A 42 -4.30 -11.33 7.46
C LEU A 42 -5.03 -12.69 7.48
N ASP A 43 -4.28 -13.79 7.58
CA ASP A 43 -4.83 -15.15 7.57
C ASP A 43 -5.67 -15.46 8.82
N GLU A 44 -5.24 -15.00 10.00
CA GLU A 44 -5.95 -15.19 11.27
C GLU A 44 -7.13 -14.21 11.46
N GLY A 45 -7.24 -13.18 10.61
CA GLY A 45 -8.29 -12.18 10.70
C GLY A 45 -8.10 -11.18 11.85
N ASP A 46 -6.86 -10.94 12.27
CA ASP A 46 -6.55 -9.87 13.23
C ASP A 46 -7.01 -8.53 12.64
N GLY A 47 -7.98 -7.89 13.27
CA GLY A 47 -8.66 -6.71 12.71
C GLY A 47 -7.74 -5.51 12.43
N PHE A 48 -6.58 -5.41 13.10
CA PHE A 48 -5.61 -4.34 12.88
C PHE A 48 -4.17 -4.80 13.16
N THR A 49 -3.25 -4.44 12.27
CA THR A 49 -1.80 -4.67 12.45
C THR A 49 -1.02 -3.36 12.27
N VAL A 50 0.01 -3.17 13.08
CA VAL A 50 0.85 -1.96 13.06
C VAL A 50 2.31 -2.33 12.87
N ILE A 51 2.95 -1.72 11.86
CA ILE A 51 4.42 -1.79 11.69
C ILE A 51 5.06 -0.55 12.28
N THR A 52 5.92 -0.76 13.28
CA THR A 52 6.71 0.30 13.94
C THR A 52 8.19 0.21 13.52
N GLY A 53 8.97 1.24 13.84
CA GLY A 53 10.39 1.30 13.54
C GLY A 53 10.88 2.72 13.25
N GLU A 54 12.19 2.90 13.08
CA GLU A 54 12.81 4.21 12.90
C GLU A 54 12.51 4.85 11.52
N ARG A 55 12.72 6.16 11.43
CA ARG A 55 12.58 6.90 10.16
C ARG A 55 13.62 6.37 9.16
N GLY A 56 13.17 6.01 7.96
CA GLY A 56 14.04 5.38 6.95
C GLY A 56 14.17 3.86 7.07
N GLY A 57 13.59 3.22 8.09
CA GLY A 57 13.62 1.76 8.28
C GLY A 57 12.82 0.93 7.28
N GLY A 58 12.42 1.49 6.13
CA GLY A 58 11.74 0.74 5.07
C GLY A 58 10.27 0.38 5.32
N LYS A 59 9.61 0.91 6.34
CA LYS A 59 8.20 0.59 6.68
C LYS A 59 7.24 0.73 5.49
N THR A 60 7.24 1.87 4.82
CA THR A 60 6.39 2.11 3.64
C THR A 60 6.74 1.15 2.49
N THR A 61 8.01 0.79 2.36
CA THR A 61 8.49 -0.18 1.38
C THR A 61 7.95 -1.57 1.67
N ILE A 62 7.93 -1.99 2.94
CA ILE A 62 7.36 -3.27 3.39
C ILE A 62 5.84 -3.29 3.14
N CYS A 63 5.11 -2.24 3.55
CA CYS A 63 3.67 -2.14 3.28
C CYS A 63 3.37 -2.25 1.78
N ARG A 64 4.20 -1.62 0.93
CA ARG A 64 4.06 -1.70 -0.52
C ARG A 64 4.36 -3.11 -1.05
N ALA A 65 5.42 -3.75 -0.58
CA ALA A 65 5.78 -5.10 -0.95
C ALA A 65 4.69 -6.13 -0.60
N PHE A 66 4.05 -5.94 0.55
CA PHE A 66 2.95 -6.78 1.01
C PHE A 66 1.75 -6.75 0.05
N ILE A 67 1.39 -5.57 -0.44
CA ILE A 67 0.22 -5.39 -1.32
C ILE A 67 0.50 -5.59 -2.82
N GLU A 68 1.76 -5.71 -3.24
CA GLU A 68 2.13 -5.87 -4.65
C GLU A 68 1.83 -7.28 -5.19
N ARG A 69 1.55 -8.24 -4.30
CA ARG A 69 1.19 -9.63 -4.66
C ARG A 69 0.05 -10.15 -3.78
N PRO A 70 -1.15 -9.53 -3.86
CA PRO A 70 -2.30 -10.05 -3.14
C PRO A 70 -2.70 -11.41 -3.73
N ASP A 71 -3.32 -12.25 -2.91
CA ASP A 71 -4.00 -13.44 -3.42
C ASP A 71 -5.20 -13.04 -4.30
N PRO A 72 -5.70 -13.94 -5.16
CA PRO A 72 -6.79 -13.63 -6.09
C PRO A 72 -8.11 -13.20 -5.45
N ASN A 73 -8.32 -13.51 -4.17
CA ASN A 73 -9.57 -13.23 -3.45
C ASN A 73 -9.46 -12.00 -2.53
N THR A 74 -8.33 -11.29 -2.56
CA THR A 74 -8.11 -10.11 -1.71
C THR A 74 -8.18 -8.83 -2.53
N ALA A 75 -9.15 -7.97 -2.18
CA ALA A 75 -9.22 -6.60 -2.66
C ALA A 75 -8.34 -5.69 -1.78
N VAL A 76 -7.46 -4.88 -2.38
CA VAL A 76 -6.53 -4.02 -1.64
C VAL A 76 -6.70 -2.55 -2.00
N ALA A 77 -6.88 -1.71 -0.98
CA ALA A 77 -6.79 -0.25 -1.09
C ALA A 77 -5.55 0.25 -0.33
N PHE A 78 -4.66 0.98 -1.00
CA PHE A 78 -3.44 1.52 -0.38
C PHE A 78 -3.50 3.04 -0.19
N LEU A 79 -3.46 3.47 1.07
CA LEU A 79 -3.50 4.88 1.44
C LEU A 79 -2.14 5.34 1.95
N SER A 80 -1.34 5.98 1.07
CA SER A 80 0.02 6.41 1.42
C SER A 80 0.11 7.75 2.16
N ALA A 81 -0.90 8.61 2.00
CA ALA A 81 -0.96 9.91 2.67
C ALA A 81 -1.84 9.85 3.93
N PRO A 82 -1.50 10.61 5.00
CA PRO A 82 -2.36 10.74 6.18
C PRO A 82 -3.79 11.13 5.83
N VAL A 83 -4.74 10.69 6.65
CA VAL A 83 -6.16 10.98 6.49
C VAL A 83 -6.60 11.90 7.63
N ARG A 84 -7.41 12.93 7.34
CA ARG A 84 -7.78 13.97 8.31
C ARG A 84 -9.18 13.80 8.90
N SER A 85 -10.03 12.97 8.30
CA SER A 85 -11.37 12.69 8.82
C SER A 85 -11.90 11.32 8.37
N PRO A 86 -12.92 10.77 9.07
CA PRO A 86 -13.58 9.53 8.64
C PRO A 86 -14.21 9.62 7.24
N VAL A 87 -14.76 10.79 6.88
CA VAL A 87 -15.32 11.03 5.54
C VAL A 87 -14.23 11.00 4.48
N GLU A 88 -13.07 11.62 4.74
CA GLU A 88 -11.93 11.58 3.83
C GLU A 88 -11.39 10.15 3.68
N LEU A 89 -11.35 9.37 4.76
CA LEU A 89 -10.95 7.96 4.73
C LEU A 89 -11.80 7.19 3.73
N LEU A 90 -13.12 7.22 3.93
CA LEU A 90 -14.06 6.46 3.12
C LEU A 90 -14.05 6.92 1.65
N ARG A 91 -13.99 8.24 1.39
CA ARG A 91 -13.83 8.75 0.02
C ARG A 91 -12.57 8.21 -0.66
N ARG A 92 -11.44 8.19 0.06
CA ARG A 92 -10.17 7.68 -0.48
C ARG A 92 -10.17 6.17 -0.68
N VAL A 93 -10.84 5.41 0.21
CA VAL A 93 -11.03 3.97 0.05
C VAL A 93 -11.92 3.69 -1.17
N ASN A 94 -13.07 4.36 -1.29
CA ASN A 94 -13.96 4.22 -2.44
C ASN A 94 -13.25 4.58 -3.76
N ALA A 95 -12.48 5.67 -3.77
CA ALA A 95 -11.68 6.05 -4.93
C ALA A 95 -10.61 5.00 -5.28
N ALA A 96 -9.97 4.39 -4.27
CA ALA A 96 -8.96 3.33 -4.50
C ALA A 96 -9.57 2.06 -5.12
N PHE A 97 -10.82 1.75 -4.80
CA PHE A 97 -11.58 0.65 -5.38
C PHE A 97 -12.37 1.03 -6.65
N LEU A 98 -12.23 2.27 -7.14
CA LEU A 98 -12.99 2.80 -8.28
C LEU A 98 -14.52 2.77 -8.07
N ILE A 99 -14.97 2.88 -6.82
CA ILE A 99 -16.39 2.94 -6.44
C ILE A 99 -16.88 4.39 -6.64
N PRO A 100 -17.92 4.62 -7.47
CA PRO A 100 -18.46 5.95 -7.71
C PRO A 100 -19.32 6.40 -6.51
N ALA A 101 -18.67 6.92 -5.47
CA ALA A 101 -19.32 7.43 -4.27
C ALA A 101 -18.84 8.87 -3.99
N ASP A 102 -19.70 9.85 -4.29
CA ASP A 102 -19.45 11.27 -4.02
C ASP A 102 -20.50 11.86 -3.07
N ASP A 103 -20.64 11.21 -1.91
CA ASP A 103 -21.55 11.65 -0.85
C ASP A 103 -20.78 12.40 0.26
N ALA A 104 -21.41 13.41 0.87
CA ALA A 104 -20.88 14.14 2.01
C ALA A 104 -21.12 13.40 3.34
N THR A 105 -22.06 12.47 3.36
CA THR A 105 -22.45 11.70 4.55
C THR A 105 -21.68 10.40 4.65
N LEU A 106 -21.43 9.95 5.89
CA LEU A 106 -20.80 8.65 6.12
C LEU A 106 -21.63 7.51 5.54
N LYS A 107 -22.96 7.56 5.69
CA LYS A 107 -23.85 6.51 5.18
C LYS A 107 -23.74 6.34 3.67
N GLY A 108 -23.81 7.45 2.91
CA GLY A 108 -23.70 7.40 1.45
C GLY A 108 -22.32 6.95 0.94
N LEU A 109 -21.28 6.98 1.78
CA LEU A 109 -19.97 6.42 1.47
C LEU A 109 -19.81 4.96 1.92
N ILE A 110 -20.48 4.56 3.01
CA ILE A 110 -20.42 3.20 3.56
C ILE A 110 -21.27 2.23 2.75
N ASP A 111 -22.50 2.60 2.38
CA ASP A 111 -23.41 1.73 1.64
C ASP A 111 -22.78 1.16 0.35
N PRO A 112 -22.22 1.98 -0.57
CA PRO A 112 -21.60 1.46 -1.79
C PRO A 112 -20.31 0.66 -1.52
N LEU A 113 -19.60 0.96 -0.42
CA LEU A 113 -18.43 0.18 0.00
C LEU A 113 -18.85 -1.21 0.48
N ASN A 114 -19.91 -1.30 1.29
CA ASN A 114 -20.46 -2.57 1.74
C ASN A 114 -20.97 -3.42 0.57
N ASP A 115 -21.68 -2.80 -0.37
CA ASP A 115 -22.16 -3.48 -1.59
C ASP A 115 -21.00 -4.03 -2.44
N PHE A 116 -19.85 -3.36 -2.43
CA PHE A 116 -18.64 -3.84 -3.10
C PHE A 116 -18.01 -5.02 -2.34
N LEU A 117 -17.91 -4.94 -1.01
CA LEU A 117 -17.26 -5.97 -0.18
C LEU A 117 -18.09 -7.25 0.00
N MET A 118 -19.41 -7.18 -0.19
CA MET A 118 -20.34 -8.30 0.01
C MET A 118 -20.65 -9.07 -1.30
N ARG A 119 -19.98 -8.75 -2.40
CA ARG A 119 -20.04 -9.47 -3.67
C ARG A 119 -18.93 -10.50 -3.77
#